data_AF-A0A170VQZ5-F1
#
_entry.id   AF-A0A170VQZ5-F1
#
_cell.length_a   1.000
_cell.length_b   1.000
_cell.length_c   1.000
_cell.angle_alpha   90.00
_cell.angle_beta   90.00
_cell.angle_gamma   90.00
#
_symmetry.space_group_name_H-M   'P 1'
#
loop_
_entity.id
_entity.type
_entity.pdbx_description
1 polymer ?
#
loop_
_entity_poly.entity_id
_entity_poly.type
_entity_poly.pdbx_seq_one_letter_code
_entity_poly.pdbx_strand_id
1 'polypeptide(L)'
;DNELKQFCETVLASDRNNVAKFISLNLQGKNKYGEEKDLAPEKLLTVAKAGYDPLTISKLLPLYDNYDPVTTNNEVVTEIEKQEESALLDALLSTDAMSQAKHLLQSKEIAPQGDKEFRNFISDLWFAIFSRGGGKKGLFSF
;
A
#
# COMPACT_ATOMS: atom_id res chain seq x y z
N ASP A 1 -2.79 -11.39 -20.72
CA ASP A 1 -3.06 -11.96 -19.39
C ASP A 1 -2.07 -13.00 -18.86
N ASN A 2 -1.47 -13.89 -19.68
CA ASN A 2 -0.54 -14.90 -19.13
C ASN A 2 0.75 -14.30 -18.53
N GLU A 3 1.28 -13.22 -19.13
CA GLU A 3 2.48 -12.51 -18.65
C GLU A 3 2.27 -11.89 -17.26
N LEU A 4 1.14 -11.18 -17.06
CA LEU A 4 0.81 -10.58 -15.77
C LEU A 4 0.59 -11.66 -14.70
N LYS A 5 -0.02 -12.79 -15.07
CA LYS A 5 -0.14 -13.93 -14.15
C LYS A 5 1.24 -14.43 -13.70
N GLN A 6 2.15 -14.67 -14.64
CA GLN A 6 3.50 -15.15 -14.32
C GLN A 6 4.30 -14.14 -13.50
N PHE A 7 4.12 -12.84 -13.78
CA PHE A 7 4.68 -11.77 -12.97
C PHE A 7 4.15 -11.80 -11.53
N CYS A 8 2.82 -11.92 -11.34
CA CYS A 8 2.22 -12.00 -10.00
C CYS A 8 2.75 -13.20 -9.20
N GLU A 9 2.87 -14.38 -9.81
CA GLU A 9 3.46 -15.56 -9.16
C GLU A 9 4.93 -15.32 -8.77
N THR A 10 5.69 -14.65 -9.63
CA THR A 10 7.10 -14.30 -9.37
C THR A 10 7.24 -13.33 -8.19
N VAL A 11 6.40 -12.31 -8.14
CA VAL A 11 6.36 -11.33 -7.05
C VAL A 11 5.91 -11.99 -5.75
N LEU A 12 4.88 -12.83 -5.79
CA LEU A 12 4.41 -13.56 -4.63
C LEU A 12 5.49 -14.48 -4.05
N ALA A 13 6.24 -15.16 -4.92
CA ALA A 13 7.36 -16.00 -4.51
C ALA A 13 8.57 -15.22 -3.96
N SER A 14 8.75 -13.95 -4.37
CA SER A 14 9.84 -13.09 -3.90
C SER A 14 9.48 -12.24 -2.67
N ASP A 15 8.23 -12.31 -2.18
CA ASP A 15 7.79 -11.54 -1.02
C ASP A 15 8.36 -12.09 0.29
N ARG A 16 9.49 -11.51 0.70
CA ARG A 16 10.15 -11.80 1.99
C ARG A 16 9.55 -11.01 3.16
N ASN A 17 8.72 -10.01 2.89
CA ASN A 17 8.09 -9.18 3.92
C ASN A 17 6.72 -9.73 4.33
N ASN A 18 6.30 -10.87 3.77
CA ASN A 18 5.04 -11.53 4.09
C ASN A 18 4.94 -11.89 5.59
N VAL A 19 3.86 -11.41 6.22
CA VAL A 19 3.58 -11.62 7.66
C VAL A 19 2.45 -12.59 7.95
N ALA A 20 1.97 -13.36 6.97
CA ALA A 20 0.84 -14.27 7.15
C ALA A 20 1.00 -15.22 8.33
N LYS A 21 2.24 -15.67 8.61
CA LYS A 21 2.56 -16.52 9.78
C LYS A 21 2.29 -15.86 11.14
N PHE A 22 2.20 -14.54 11.19
CA PHE A 22 1.90 -13.75 12.39
C PHE A 22 0.42 -13.37 12.49
N ILE A 23 -0.40 -13.73 11.50
CA ILE A 23 -1.82 -13.39 11.42
C ILE A 23 -2.65 -14.65 11.71
N SER A 24 -3.57 -14.54 12.66
CA SER A 24 -4.59 -15.55 12.95
C SER A 24 -5.95 -15.05 12.47
N LEU A 25 -6.64 -15.88 11.69
CA LEU A 25 -7.94 -15.59 11.11
C LEU A 25 -9.05 -16.27 11.91
N ASN A 26 -10.06 -15.50 12.32
CA ASN A 26 -11.26 -15.98 12.98
C ASN A 26 -12.47 -15.69 12.08
N LEU A 27 -12.81 -16.65 11.21
CA LEU A 27 -13.90 -16.52 10.24
C LEU A 27 -15.29 -16.52 10.87
N GLN A 28 -15.43 -17.08 12.08
CA GLN A 28 -16.68 -17.17 12.82
C GLN A 28 -17.82 -17.79 11.98
N GLY A 29 -19.06 -17.31 12.14
CA GLY A 29 -20.21 -17.80 11.40
C GLY A 29 -20.53 -16.99 10.14
N LYS A 30 -21.20 -17.64 9.19
CA LYS A 30 -21.70 -17.01 7.96
C LYS A 30 -23.22 -16.85 8.06
N ASN A 31 -23.70 -15.62 7.94
CA ASN A 31 -25.15 -15.36 7.84
C ASN A 31 -25.69 -15.76 6.47
N LYS A 32 -26.93 -16.25 6.46
CA LYS A 32 -27.73 -16.31 5.24
C LYS A 32 -28.39 -14.96 4.98
N TYR A 33 -28.69 -14.69 3.72
CA TYR A 33 -29.43 -13.49 3.34
C TYR A 33 -30.75 -13.41 4.12
N GLY A 34 -30.99 -12.29 4.82
CA GLY A 34 -32.19 -12.06 5.63
C GLY A 34 -32.08 -12.44 7.11
N GLU A 35 -30.94 -12.95 7.59
CA GLU A 35 -30.70 -13.18 9.02
C GLU A 35 -29.95 -12.01 9.66
N GLU A 36 -30.57 -11.37 10.65
CA GLU A 36 -30.03 -10.21 11.40
C GLU A 36 -29.19 -10.60 12.62
N LYS A 37 -29.12 -11.90 12.95
CA LYS A 37 -28.36 -12.37 14.10
C LYS A 37 -26.87 -12.22 13.84
N ASP A 38 -26.15 -11.56 14.73
CA ASP A 38 -24.69 -11.53 14.66
C ASP A 38 -24.10 -12.93 14.94
N LEU A 39 -23.42 -13.49 13.95
CA LEU A 39 -22.69 -14.76 14.03
C LEU A 39 -21.16 -14.55 14.00
N ALA A 40 -20.69 -13.30 14.01
CA ALA A 40 -19.28 -12.94 13.98
C ALA A 40 -18.90 -11.82 14.99
N PRO A 41 -19.25 -11.96 16.29
CA PRO A 41 -19.04 -10.90 17.29
C PRO A 41 -17.57 -10.61 17.63
N GLU A 42 -16.65 -11.52 17.34
CA GLU A 42 -15.22 -11.41 17.64
C GLU A 42 -14.44 -10.72 16.51
N LYS A 43 -13.17 -10.40 16.76
CA LYS A 43 -12.29 -9.81 15.74
C LYS A 43 -11.95 -10.85 14.66
N LEU A 44 -12.04 -10.43 13.39
CA LEU A 44 -11.65 -11.26 12.23
C LEU A 44 -10.16 -11.62 12.24
N LEU A 45 -9.30 -10.67 12.63
CA LEU A 45 -7.85 -10.83 12.61
C LEU A 45 -7.25 -10.59 13.99
N THR A 46 -6.33 -11.47 14.37
CA THR A 46 -5.39 -11.24 15.48
C THR A 46 -3.99 -11.27 14.93
N VAL A 47 -3.21 -10.22 15.15
CA VAL A 47 -1.84 -10.08 14.63
C VAL A 47 -0.87 -10.09 15.79
N ALA A 48 0.12 -10.99 15.74
CA ALA A 48 1.21 -10.99 16.72
C ALA A 48 2.06 -9.73 16.55
N LYS A 49 2.65 -9.21 17.64
CA LYS A 49 3.46 -7.98 17.61
C LYS A 49 4.56 -8.01 16.53
N ALA A 50 5.19 -9.18 16.34
CA ALA A 50 6.22 -9.39 15.32
C ALA A 50 5.75 -9.21 13.88
N GLY A 51 4.43 -9.24 13.63
CA GLY A 51 3.84 -8.93 12.32
C GLY A 51 3.93 -7.46 11.93
N TYR A 52 4.28 -6.57 12.86
CA TYR A 52 4.45 -5.14 12.59
C TYR A 52 5.93 -4.74 12.42
N ASP A 53 6.86 -5.66 12.69
CA ASP A 53 8.30 -5.40 12.65
C ASP A 53 8.91 -5.25 11.25
N PRO A 54 8.40 -5.89 10.17
CA PRO A 54 9.00 -5.74 8.85
C PRO A 54 9.07 -4.28 8.40
N LEU A 55 10.18 -3.90 7.79
CA LEU A 55 10.49 -2.50 7.48
C LEU A 55 9.36 -1.83 6.69
N THR A 56 8.85 -2.49 5.65
CA THR A 56 7.75 -1.96 4.81
C THR A 56 6.48 -1.70 5.61
N ILE A 57 6.11 -2.60 6.53
CA ILE A 57 4.93 -2.45 7.39
C ILE A 57 5.17 -1.34 8.41
N SER A 58 6.34 -1.32 9.07
CA SER A 58 6.68 -0.30 10.06
C SER A 58 6.68 1.12 9.50
N LYS A 59 7.05 1.29 8.21
CA LYS A 59 7.00 2.58 7.51
C LYS A 59 5.63 2.92 6.96
N LEU A 60 4.76 1.93 6.77
CA LEU A 60 3.40 2.12 6.31
C LEU A 60 2.48 2.63 7.42
N LEU A 61 2.63 2.11 8.64
CA LEU A 61 1.72 2.40 9.76
C LEU A 61 1.53 3.90 10.05
N PRO A 62 2.58 4.76 10.08
CA PRO A 62 2.40 6.18 10.36
C PRO A 62 1.52 6.91 9.34
N LEU A 63 1.51 6.46 8.08
CA LEU A 63 0.71 7.09 7.02
C LEU A 63 -0.79 6.93 7.26
N TYR A 64 -1.23 5.91 8.00
CA TYR A 64 -2.65 5.72 8.30
C TYR A 64 -3.21 6.80 9.23
N ASP A 65 -2.37 7.37 10.08
CA ASP A 65 -2.78 8.42 11.02
C ASP A 65 -2.89 9.79 10.32
N ASN A 66 -2.33 9.94 9.11
CA ASN A 66 -2.34 11.17 8.33
C ASN A 66 -3.66 11.37 7.55
N TYR A 67 -4.53 10.37 7.49
CA TYR A 67 -5.78 10.44 6.71
C TYR A 67 -6.82 11.38 7.36
N ASP A 68 -7.12 12.50 6.70
CA ASP A 68 -8.22 13.39 7.07
C ASP A 68 -9.50 13.08 6.26
N PRO A 69 -10.58 12.57 6.88
CA PRO A 69 -11.84 12.31 6.19
C PRO A 69 -12.56 13.61 5.73
N VAL A 70 -12.15 14.79 6.23
CA VAL A 70 -12.78 16.07 5.95
C VAL A 70 -12.25 16.68 4.65
N THR A 71 -12.82 16.24 3.53
CA THR A 71 -12.47 16.68 2.16
C THR A 71 -12.77 18.14 1.82
N THR A 72 -13.35 18.92 2.74
CA THR A 72 -13.68 20.33 2.50
C THR A 72 -12.48 21.27 2.61
N ASN A 73 -11.43 20.84 3.30
CA ASN A 73 -10.19 21.59 3.51
C ASN A 73 -9.19 21.30 2.38
N ASN A 74 -8.29 22.25 2.10
CA ASN A 74 -7.14 21.94 1.27
C ASN A 74 -6.21 21.04 2.09
N GLU A 75 -5.81 19.91 1.51
CA GLU A 75 -4.82 19.03 2.12
C GLU A 75 -3.46 19.74 2.12
N VAL A 76 -2.85 19.83 3.30
CA VAL A 76 -1.53 20.45 3.49
C VAL A 76 -0.60 19.37 4.00
N VAL A 77 0.26 18.90 3.10
CA VAL A 77 1.29 17.92 3.44
C VAL A 77 2.35 18.61 4.28
N THR A 78 2.41 18.20 5.54
CA THR A 78 3.44 18.61 6.50
C THR A 78 4.80 18.05 6.08
N GLU A 79 5.87 18.64 6.60
CA GLU A 79 7.22 18.11 6.36
C GLU A 79 7.43 16.73 7.01
N ILE A 80 6.65 16.39 8.04
CA ILE A 80 6.69 15.06 8.68
C ILE A 80 6.08 14.02 7.73
N GLU A 81 4.89 14.30 7.19
CA GLU A 81 4.22 13.43 6.22
C GLU A 81 5.11 13.15 5.00
N LYS A 82 5.76 14.17 4.44
CA LYS A 82 6.73 13.98 3.33
C LYS A 82 7.89 13.06 3.71
N GLN A 83 8.38 13.14 4.94
CA GLN A 83 9.47 12.27 5.41
C GLN A 83 8.98 10.83 5.56
N GLU A 84 7.75 10.64 6.04
CA GLU A 84 7.12 9.32 6.16
C GLU A 84 6.86 8.69 4.79
N GLU A 85 6.30 9.45 3.85
CA GLU A 85 6.12 9.05 2.44
C GLU A 85 7.45 8.65 1.80
N SER A 86 8.48 9.50 1.95
CA SER A 86 9.81 9.22 1.42
C SER A 86 10.42 7.95 2.04
N ALA A 87 10.27 7.76 3.34
CA ALA A 87 10.78 6.57 4.03
C ALA A 87 10.06 5.28 3.62
N LEU A 88 8.74 5.35 3.41
CA LEU A 88 7.96 4.24 2.87
C LEU A 88 8.40 3.92 1.43
N LEU A 89 8.55 4.95 0.59
CA LEU A 89 8.97 4.79 -0.79
C LEU A 89 10.34 4.10 -0.88
N ASP A 90 11.32 4.55 -0.08
CA ASP A 90 12.65 3.95 -0.04
C ASP A 90 12.59 2.49 0.46
N ALA A 91 11.77 2.21 1.47
CA ALA A 91 11.56 0.85 1.97
C ALA A 91 10.97 -0.06 0.88
N LEU A 92 9.96 0.39 0.13
CA LEU A 92 9.34 -0.38 -0.96
C LEU A 92 10.31 -0.59 -2.12
N LEU A 93 11.02 0.45 -2.56
CA LEU A 93 11.99 0.39 -3.66
C LEU A 93 13.18 -0.54 -3.34
N SER A 94 13.49 -0.76 -2.07
CA SER A 94 14.53 -1.71 -1.65
C SER A 94 14.14 -3.18 -1.76
N THR A 95 12.87 -3.49 -2.05
CA THR A 95 12.38 -4.88 -2.09
C THR A 95 12.63 -5.57 -3.44
N ASP A 96 12.78 -6.90 -3.39
CA ASP A 96 12.85 -7.74 -4.59
C ASP A 96 11.56 -7.61 -5.43
N ALA A 97 10.40 -7.53 -4.77
CA ALA A 97 9.10 -7.34 -5.42
C ALA A 97 9.09 -6.06 -6.29
N MET A 98 9.56 -4.94 -5.74
CA MET A 98 9.61 -3.68 -6.48
C MET A 98 10.68 -3.66 -7.56
N SER A 99 11.80 -4.37 -7.35
CA SER A 99 12.81 -4.58 -8.39
C SER A 99 12.23 -5.33 -9.61
N GLN A 100 11.44 -6.37 -9.38
CA GLN A 100 10.72 -7.08 -10.45
C GLN A 100 9.70 -6.18 -11.15
N ALA A 101 8.94 -5.39 -10.38
CA ALA A 101 7.97 -4.45 -10.94
C ALA A 101 8.64 -3.39 -11.82
N LYS A 102 9.75 -2.81 -11.35
CA LYS A 102 10.57 -1.87 -12.11
C LYS A 102 11.03 -2.47 -13.44
N HIS A 103 11.60 -3.67 -13.42
CA HIS A 103 12.04 -4.35 -14.64
C HIS A 103 10.91 -4.57 -15.64
N LEU A 104 9.73 -5.01 -15.17
CA LEU A 104 8.57 -5.20 -16.03
C LEU A 104 8.14 -3.87 -16.68
N LEU A 105 7.99 -2.81 -15.90
CA LEU A 105 7.55 -1.51 -16.40
C LEU A 105 8.55 -0.88 -17.38
N GLN A 106 9.85 -1.03 -17.09
CA GLN A 106 10.93 -0.55 -17.96
C GLN A 106 11.01 -1.34 -19.27
N SER A 107 10.80 -2.67 -19.24
CA SER A 107 10.78 -3.49 -20.46
C SER A 107 9.62 -3.16 -21.40
N LYS A 108 8.57 -2.52 -20.87
CA LYS A 108 7.39 -2.07 -21.62
C LYS A 108 7.45 -0.60 -21.99
N GLU A 109 8.55 0.09 -21.68
CA GLU A 109 8.74 1.52 -21.91
C GLU A 109 7.70 2.40 -21.20
N ILE A 110 7.09 1.90 -20.12
CA ILE A 110 6.06 2.61 -19.34
C ILE A 110 6.70 3.47 -18.24
N ALA A 111 7.84 3.03 -17.71
CA ALA A 111 8.54 3.72 -16.63
C ALA A 111 9.95 4.18 -17.06
N PRO A 112 10.49 5.25 -16.43
CA PRO A 112 11.84 5.72 -16.71
C PRO A 112 12.90 4.66 -16.44
N GLN A 113 13.99 4.67 -17.22
CA GLN A 113 15.08 3.70 -17.11
C GLN A 113 16.00 3.97 -15.90
N GLY A 114 16.18 5.24 -15.53
CA GLY A 114 17.04 5.62 -14.41
C GLY A 114 16.39 5.44 -13.05
N ASP A 115 17.19 5.09 -12.04
CA ASP A 115 16.71 4.76 -10.68
C ASP A 115 16.06 5.95 -9.98
N LYS A 116 16.64 7.13 -10.15
CA LYS A 116 16.12 8.36 -9.56
C LYS A 116 14.82 8.79 -10.22
N GLU A 117 14.76 8.69 -11.54
CA GLU A 117 13.58 8.99 -12.34
C GLU A 117 12.46 7.99 -12.04
N PHE A 118 12.78 6.71 -11.87
CA PHE A 118 11.81 5.70 -11.46
C PHE A 118 11.26 5.98 -10.06
N ARG A 119 12.13 6.34 -9.11
CA ARG A 119 11.69 6.74 -7.76
C ARG A 119 10.72 7.92 -7.82
N ASN A 120 11.05 8.97 -8.58
CA ASN A 120 10.17 10.12 -8.75
C ASN A 120 8.86 9.73 -9.43
N PHE A 121 8.92 8.88 -10.46
CA PHE A 121 7.73 8.35 -11.14
C PHE A 121 6.78 7.62 -10.18
N ILE A 122 7.29 6.76 -9.29
CA ILE A 122 6.46 6.08 -8.28
C ILE A 122 5.95 7.09 -7.24
N SER A 123 6.77 8.06 -6.83
CA SER A 123 6.36 9.12 -5.91
C SER A 123 5.20 9.93 -6.47
N ASP A 124 5.30 10.37 -7.73
CA ASP A 124 4.26 11.15 -8.40
C ASP A 124 2.99 10.32 -8.64
N LEU A 125 3.13 9.01 -8.86
CA LEU A 125 1.98 8.13 -9.08
C LEU A 125 1.12 7.97 -7.81
N TRP A 126 1.73 7.87 -6.64
CA TRP A 126 1.03 7.55 -5.38
C TRP A 126 0.82 8.75 -4.47
N PHE A 127 1.80 9.65 -4.41
CA PHE A 127 1.86 10.79 -3.49
C PHE A 127 1.77 12.14 -4.21
N ALA A 128 1.32 12.21 -5.46
CA ALA A 128 0.95 13.50 -6.04
C ALA A 128 -0.46 13.89 -5.62
N ILE A 129 -0.62 15.12 -5.10
CA ILE A 129 -1.95 15.68 -4.83
C ILE A 129 -2.58 16.08 -6.17
N PHE A 130 -3.74 15.50 -6.49
CA PHE A 130 -4.53 15.91 -7.64
C PHE A 130 -5.90 16.45 -7.24
N SER A 131 -6.44 17.35 -8.06
CA SER A 131 -7.78 17.91 -7.85
C SER A 131 -8.82 17.02 -8.56
N ARG A 132 -9.87 16.60 -7.84
CA ARG A 132 -10.99 15.84 -8.42
C ARG A 132 -12.15 16.71 -8.93
N GLY A 133 -11.96 18.03 -9.01
CA GLY A 133 -12.96 19.01 -9.44
C GLY A 133 -13.26 20.08 -8.38
N GLY A 134 -13.82 21.22 -8.80
CA GLY A 134 -14.23 22.31 -7.90
C GLY A 134 -13.09 23.20 -7.37
N GLY A 135 -11.89 23.15 -7.94
CA GLY A 135 -10.75 23.99 -7.56
C GLY A 135 -10.06 23.60 -6.26
N LYS A 136 -10.46 22.47 -5.65
CA LYS A 136 -9.88 21.95 -4.41
C LYS A 136 -8.94 20.77 -4.70
N LYS A 137 -7.78 20.76 -4.05
CA LYS A 137 -6.79 19.68 -4.09
C LYS A 137 -6.87 18.94 -2.76
N GLY A 138 -6.99 17.62 -2.76
CA GLY A 138 -7.07 16.94 -1.46
C GLY A 138 -7.22 15.45 -1.45
N LEU A 139 -6.62 14.73 -2.41
CA LEU A 139 -6.46 13.29 -2.29
C LEU A 139 -5.15 12.82 -2.90
N PHE A 140 -4.42 12.00 -2.15
CA PHE A 140 -3.46 11.03 -2.67
C PHE A 140 -4.19 9.78 -3.17
N SER A 141 -3.50 8.95 -3.96
CA SER A 141 -4.00 7.61 -4.26
C SER A 141 -3.75 6.62 -3.12
N PHE A 142 -2.88 7.01 -2.18
CA PHE A 142 -2.50 6.25 -1.00
C PHE A 142 -3.37 6.59 0.21
#